data_AF-A0AA39WA99-F1
#
_entry.id   AF-A0AA39WA99-F1
#
_cell.length_a   1.000
_cell.length_b   1.000
_cell.length_c   1.000
_cell.angle_alpha   90.00
_cell.angle_beta   90.00
_cell.angle_gamma   90.00
#
_symmetry.space_group_name_H-M   'P 1'
#
loop_
_entity.id
_entity.type
_entity.pdbx_description
1 polymer ?
#
loop_
_entity_poly.entity_id
_entity_poly.type
_entity_poly.pdbx_seq_one_letter_code
_entity_poly.pdbx_strand_id
1 'polypeptide(L)' 'RRGAASALVNHVLGADNPVNAGYDAYLEASPEGLSTYQRLGFEKRDGFVIEIKGQPYETLMMVRPGKAGGQKNA' A
#
# COMPACT_ATOMS: atom_id res chain seq x y z
N ARG A 1 12.62 8.10 -13.01
CA ARG A 1 11.66 7.20 -12.31
C ARG A 1 11.16 6.17 -13.32
N ARG A 2 11.68 4.93 -13.33
CA ARG A 2 11.41 3.89 -14.37
C ARG A 2 10.26 2.92 -14.02
N GLY A 3 9.35 3.30 -13.11
CA GLY A 3 8.17 2.49 -12.79
C GLY A 3 8.41 1.16 -12.05
N ALA A 4 9.64 0.88 -11.59
CA ALA A 4 9.97 -0.40 -10.96
C ALA A 4 9.09 -0.73 -9.74
N ALA A 5 8.77 0.26 -8.89
CA ALA A 5 7.86 0.08 -7.76
C ALA A 5 6.46 -0.35 -8.23
N SER A 6 5.92 0.34 -9.24
CA SER A 6 4.63 -0.01 -9.83
C SER A 6 4.64 -1.40 -10.48
N ALA A 7 5.75 -1.78 -11.14
CA ALA A 7 5.89 -3.10 -11.73
C ALA A 7 5.89 -4.21 -10.66
N LEU A 8 6.62 -4.03 -9.55
CA LEU A 8 6.63 -4.98 -8.45
C LEU A 8 5.25 -5.11 -7.79
N VAL A 9 4.60 -3.98 -7.50
CA VAL A 9 3.26 -4.00 -6.90
C VAL A 9 2.25 -4.65 -7.83
N ASN A 10 2.29 -4.36 -9.13
CA ASN A 10 1.39 -4.97 -10.11
C ASN A 10 1.69 -6.46 -10.33
N HIS A 11 2.94 -6.89 -10.23
CA HIS A 11 3.29 -8.31 -10.30
C HIS A 11 2.68 -9.11 -9.13
N VAL A 12 2.64 -8.52 -7.94
CA VAL A 12 2.13 -9.18 -6.73
C VAL A 12 0.61 -9.02 -6.57
N LEU A 13 0.06 -7.82 -6.80
CA LEU A 13 -1.33 -7.43 -6.49
C LEU A 13 -2.18 -7.08 -7.73
N GLY A 14 -1.59 -7.19 -8.92
CA GLY A 14 -2.26 -6.89 -10.19
C GLY A 14 -3.16 -8.02 -10.66
N ALA A 15 -3.86 -7.78 -11.77
CA ALA A 15 -4.86 -8.71 -12.30
C ALA A 15 -4.27 -10.08 -12.69
N ASP A 16 -2.98 -10.12 -13.05
CA ASP A 16 -2.27 -11.33 -13.47
C ASP A 16 -1.98 -12.28 -12.29
N ASN A 17 -2.17 -11.83 -11.04
CA ASN A 17 -2.13 -12.65 -9.84
C ASN A 17 -3.49 -12.59 -9.10
N PRO A 18 -4.50 -13.33 -9.58
CA PRO A 18 -5.88 -13.20 -9.10
C PRO A 18 -6.06 -13.59 -7.64
N VAL A 19 -5.21 -14.49 -7.11
CA VAL A 19 -5.22 -14.88 -5.70
C VAL A 19 -4.91 -13.68 -4.84
N ASN A 20 -3.77 -13.04 -5.05
CA ASN A 20 -3.33 -11.91 -4.24
C ASN A 20 -4.15 -10.64 -4.51
N ALA A 21 -4.61 -10.43 -5.75
CA ALA A 21 -5.49 -9.32 -6.08
C ALA A 21 -6.84 -9.38 -5.33
N GLY A 22 -7.24 -10.56 -4.87
CA GLY A 22 -8.46 -10.79 -4.09
C GLY A 22 -8.37 -10.32 -2.64
N TYR A 23 -7.17 -10.22 -2.06
CA TYR A 23 -6.96 -9.89 -0.65
C TYR A 23 -6.65 -8.41 -0.43
N ASP A 24 -7.02 -7.93 0.75
CA ASP A 24 -6.56 -6.64 1.26
C ASP A 24 -5.04 -6.67 1.42
N ALA A 25 -4.39 -5.57 1.07
CA ALA A 25 -2.96 -5.38 1.24
C ALA A 25 -2.69 -4.22 2.18
N TYR A 26 -1.70 -4.39 3.05
CA TYR A 26 -1.19 -3.37 3.96
C TYR A 26 0.27 -3.08 3.63
N LEU A 27 0.68 -1.82 3.75
CA LEU A 27 2.08 -1.44 3.75
C LEU A 27 2.33 -0.23 4.65
N GLU A 28 3.60 -0.08 5.01
CA GLU A 28 4.13 1.11 5.64
C GLU A 28 5.00 1.85 4.63
N ALA A 29 4.76 3.16 4.48
CA ALA A 29 5.48 4.00 3.54
C ALA A 29 6.00 5.25 4.22
N SER A 30 7.17 5.71 3.81
CA SER A 30 7.60 7.07 4.13
C SER A 30 6.70 8.09 3.42
N PRO A 31 6.65 9.35 3.90
CA PRO A 31 5.87 10.41 3.26
C PRO A 31 6.18 10.60 1.76
N GLU A 32 7.42 10.39 1.34
CA GLU A 32 7.84 10.49 -0.07
C GLU A 32 7.20 9.40 -0.95
N GLY A 33 6.88 8.24 -0.36
CA GLY A 33 6.24 7.12 -1.03
C GLY A 33 4.74 7.31 -1.26
N LEU A 34 4.08 8.21 -0.52
CA LEU A 34 2.61 8.37 -0.48
C LEU A 34 1.98 8.44 -1.87
N SER A 35 2.46 9.38 -2.70
CA SER A 35 1.91 9.60 -4.04
C SER A 35 2.07 8.39 -4.97
N THR A 36 3.08 7.55 -4.75
CA THR A 36 3.32 6.34 -5.54
C THR A 36 2.27 5.28 -5.20
N TYR A 37 2.07 5.03 -3.91
CA TYR A 37 1.14 3.98 -3.44
C TYR A 37 -0.32 4.37 -3.63
N GLN A 38 -0.68 5.65 -3.51
CA GLN A 38 -2.01 6.15 -3.85
C GLN A 38 -2.41 5.84 -5.30
N ARG A 39 -1.49 6.03 -6.25
CA ARG A 39 -1.74 5.68 -7.67
C ARG A 39 -1.93 4.18 -7.90
N LEU A 40 -1.51 3.35 -6.96
CA LEU A 40 -1.63 1.89 -7.00
C LEU A 40 -2.84 1.38 -6.21
N GLY A 41 -3.70 2.29 -5.72
CA GLY A 41 -4.94 1.98 -5.03
C GLY A 41 -4.81 1.84 -3.52
N PHE A 42 -3.68 2.24 -2.94
CA PHE A 42 -3.54 2.30 -1.48
C PHE A 42 -4.07 3.63 -0.93
N GLU A 43 -4.74 3.56 0.21
CA GLU A 43 -5.26 4.70 0.96
C GLU A 43 -4.52 4.83 2.28
N LYS A 44 -4.14 6.05 2.65
CA LYS A 44 -3.59 6.31 3.99
C LYS A 44 -4.71 6.13 5.02
N ARG A 45 -4.45 5.34 6.06
CA ARG A 45 -5.36 5.15 7.20
C ARG A 45 -4.88 5.87 8.45
N ASP A 46 -3.57 5.83 8.70
CA ASP A 46 -2.96 6.50 9.84
C ASP A 46 -1.48 6.79 9.56
N GLY A 47 -0.76 7.32 10.54
CA GLY A 47 0.68 7.40 10.55
C GLY A 47 1.23 7.57 11.97
N PHE A 48 2.47 7.15 12.16
CA PHE A 48 3.15 7.29 13.44
C PHE A 48 4.62 7.64 13.21
N VAL A 49 5.27 8.16 14.25
CA VAL A 49 6.69 8.49 14.23
C VAL A 49 7.43 7.45 15.05
N ILE A 50 8.43 6.82 14.47
CA ILE A 50 9.36 5.93 15.16
C ILE A 50 10.74 6.55 15.21
N GLU A 51 11.44 6.34 16.32
CA GLU A 51 12.83 6.73 16.44
C GLU A 51 13.72 5.57 15.97
N ILE A 52 14.58 5.83 14.97
CA ILE A 52 15.59 4.87 14.51
C ILE A 52 16.94 5.55 14.61
N LYS A 53 17.86 4.98 15.40
CA LYS A 53 19.22 5.53 15.63
C LYS A 53 19.20 7.01 16.07
N GLY A 54 18.27 7.38 16.95
CA GLY A 54 18.16 8.75 17.48
C GLY A 54 17.55 9.75 16.50
N GLN A 55 17.03 9.30 15.34
CA GLN A 55 16.38 10.16 14.36
C GLN A 55 14.89 9.78 14.24
N PRO A 56 13.99 10.77 14.20
CA PRO A 56 12.57 10.50 13.99
C PRO A 56 12.29 10.16 12.53
N TYR A 57 11.50 9.11 12.29
CA TYR A 57 11.01 8.70 10.99
C TYR A 57 9.50 8.62 11.02
N GLU A 58 8.84 9.42 10.18
CA GLU A 58 7.41 9.29 9.94
C GLU A 58 7.15 8.09 9.03
N THR A 59 6.19 7.25 9.43
CA THR A 59 5.67 6.16 8.61
C THR A 59 4.17 6.32 8.44
N LEU A 60 3.69 6.02 7.24
CA LEU A 60 2.29 6.09 6.84
C LEU A 60 1.76 4.67 6.70
N MET A 61 0.70 4.38 7.44
CA MET A 61 -0.03 3.13 7.36
C MET A 61 -1.00 3.20 6.18
N MET A 62 -0.80 2.36 5.17
CA MET A 62 -1.60 2.40 3.95
C MET A 62 -2.23 1.04 3.64
N VAL A 63 -3.49 1.06 3.23
CA VAL A 63 -4.26 -0.15 2.88
C VAL A 63 -4.80 -0.08 1.47
N ARG A 64 -4.85 -1.21 0.78
CA ARG A 64 -5.51 -1.38 -0.51
C ARG A 64 -6.53 -2.51 -0.38
N PRO A 65 -7.83 -2.25 -0.53
CA PRO A 65 -8.83 -3.31 -0.52
C PRO A 65 -8.59 -4.33 -1.64
N GLY A 66 -8.83 -5.60 -1.32
CA GLY A 66 -8.87 -6.70 -2.26
C GLY A 66 -10.13 -6.69 -3.11
N LYS A 67 -10.07 -7.34 -4.28
CA LYS A 67 -11.23 -7.42 -5.18
C LYS A 67 -12.31 -8.41 -4.72
N ALA A 68 -12.03 -9.27 -3.75
CA ALA A 68 -12.98 -10.29 -3.29
C ALA A 68 -13.97 -9.78 -2.21
N GLY A 69 -13.78 -8.57 -1.69
CA GLY A 69 -14.50 -8.06 -0.50
C GLY A 69 -15.64 -7.10 -0.76
N GLY A 70 -16.29 -7.15 -1.93
CA GLY A 70 -17.56 -6.45 -2.18
C GLY A 70 -18.75 -7.06 -1.41
N GLN A 71 -18.59 -7.43 -0.13
CA GLN A 71 -19.72 -7.67 0.76
C GLN A 71 -20.05 -6.35 1.45
N LYS A 72 -21.10 -5.71 0.95
CA LYS A 72 -21.82 -4.64 1.63
C LYS A 72 -22.25 -5.17 2.99
N ASN A 73 -21.79 -4.55 4.07
CA ASN A 73 -22.44 -4.72 5.36
C ASN A 73 -23.85 -4.10 5.23
N ALA A 74 -24.86 -4.98 5.27
CA ALA A 74 -26.24 -4.65 5.58
C ALA A 74 -26.42 -4.55 7.10
#